data_AF-A0A177AUI9-F1
#
_entry.id   AF-A0A177AUI9-F1
#
_cell.length_a   1.000
_cell.length_b   1.000
_cell.length_c   1.000
_cell.angle_alpha   90.00
_cell.angle_beta   90.00
_cell.angle_gamma   90.00
#
_symmetry.space_group_name_H-M   'P 1'
#
loop_
_entity.id
_entity.type
_entity.pdbx_description
1 polymer ?
#
loop_
_entity_poly.entity_id
_entity_poly.type
_entity_poly.pdbx_seq_one_letter_code
_entity_poly.pdbx_strand_id
1 'polypeptide(L)'
;MVAELKENEDLEVWSSQRIIKWLQSIDLSEYSNNLKETGIHGYVLMNDSSFVGESFATALGIPTSKAYIRRHVITELEQLIKKSKNSSLKRRGSNSNLGSSFVKTLRFSKQSSSKDLKEKRTSLSKSITRRFRSTSNSNKD
;
A
#
# COMPACT_ATOMS: atom_id res chain seq x y z
N MET A 1 -1.63 14.63 25.11
CA MET A 1 -2.87 13.98 24.63
C MET A 1 -3.08 14.36 23.18
N VAL A 2 -2.50 13.60 22.25
CA VAL A 2 -2.76 13.77 20.80
C VAL A 2 -3.97 12.91 20.47
N ALA A 3 -5.13 13.56 20.34
CA ALA A 3 -6.39 12.89 20.11
C ALA A 3 -6.36 12.10 18.80
N GLU A 4 -6.73 10.84 18.94
CA GLU A 4 -6.87 9.82 17.92
C GLU A 4 -7.89 10.26 16.85
N LEU A 5 -7.43 10.98 15.82
CA LEU A 5 -8.23 11.30 14.64
C LEU A 5 -8.34 10.09 13.68
N LYS A 6 -8.53 8.89 14.22
CA LYS A 6 -8.45 7.62 13.48
C LYS A 6 -9.74 7.23 12.75
N GLU A 7 -10.81 7.99 12.91
CA GLU A 7 -12.13 7.45 12.57
C GLU A 7 -12.66 7.76 11.17
N ASN A 8 -11.93 8.46 10.30
CA ASN A 8 -12.33 8.62 8.88
C ASN A 8 -11.10 8.78 7.98
N GLU A 9 -10.52 7.65 7.55
CA GLU A 9 -9.36 7.62 6.63
C GLU A 9 -9.72 8.10 5.21
N ASP A 10 -11.00 8.13 4.87
CA ASP A 10 -11.47 8.48 3.54
C ASP A 10 -11.53 10.00 3.38
N LEU A 11 -10.47 10.57 2.79
CA LEU A 11 -10.38 12.01 2.45
C LEU A 11 -11.58 12.49 1.63
N GLU A 12 -12.20 11.63 0.81
CA GLU A 12 -13.35 11.97 -0.04
C GLU A 12 -14.52 12.57 0.75
N VAL A 13 -14.78 12.09 1.97
CA VAL A 13 -15.90 12.55 2.81
C VAL A 13 -15.54 13.68 3.77
N TRP A 14 -14.34 14.25 3.65
CA TRP A 14 -13.90 15.29 4.57
C TRP A 14 -14.61 16.63 4.30
N SER A 15 -15.28 17.14 5.32
CA SER A 15 -15.82 18.50 5.34
C SER A 15 -14.70 19.54 5.53
N SER A 16 -14.96 20.80 5.18
CA SER A 16 -14.01 21.90 5.41
C SER A 16 -13.58 21.97 6.89
N GLN A 17 -14.51 21.79 7.84
CA GLN A 17 -14.20 21.74 9.27
C GLN A 17 -13.25 20.60 9.66
N ARG A 18 -13.33 19.44 8.99
CA ARG A 18 -12.41 18.32 9.24
C ARG A 18 -11.01 18.65 8.72
N ILE A 19 -10.91 19.30 7.56
CA ILE A 19 -9.62 19.76 7.00
C ILE A 19 -8.97 20.77 7.95
N ILE A 20 -9.76 21.67 8.56
CA ILE A 20 -9.27 22.62 9.56
C ILE A 20 -8.67 21.90 10.77
N LYS A 21 -9.35 20.88 11.30
CA LYS A 21 -8.82 20.07 12.41
C LYS A 21 -7.55 19.32 12.03
N TRP A 22 -7.46 18.84 10.78
CA TRP A 22 -6.23 18.22 10.28
C TRP A 22 -5.08 19.23 10.17
N LEU A 23 -5.32 20.45 9.67
CA LEU A 23 -4.31 21.53 9.66
C LEU A 23 -3.80 21.87 11.06
N GLN A 24 -4.69 21.87 12.06
CA GLN A 24 -4.30 22.05 13.46
C GLN A 24 -3.39 20.91 13.96
N SER A 25 -3.56 19.68 13.45
CA SER A 25 -2.73 18.52 13.85
C SER A 25 -1.33 18.53 13.23
N ILE A 26 -1.10 19.32 12.17
CA ILE A 26 0.21 19.47 11.50
C ILE A 26 0.88 20.82 11.84
N ASP A 27 0.42 21.48 12.90
CA ASP A 27 0.90 22.78 13.41
C ASP A 27 0.65 23.99 12.47
N LEU A 28 -0.39 23.95 11.62
CA LEU A 28 -0.76 25.03 10.70
C LEU A 28 -2.11 25.68 11.02
N SER A 29 -2.43 25.84 12.31
CA SER A 29 -3.70 26.41 12.75
C SER A 29 -3.92 27.87 12.30
N GLU A 30 -2.86 28.66 12.16
CA GLU A 30 -2.92 30.07 11.75
C GLU A 30 -3.52 30.25 10.34
N TYR A 31 -3.30 29.27 9.47
CA TYR A 31 -3.78 29.28 8.07
C TYR A 31 -5.14 28.59 7.91
N SER A 32 -5.58 27.86 8.93
CA SER A 32 -6.77 27.00 8.84
C SER A 32 -8.08 27.80 8.75
N ASN A 33 -8.13 29.03 9.26
CA ASN A 33 -9.34 29.85 9.18
C ASN A 33 -9.69 30.29 7.76
N ASN A 34 -8.68 30.48 6.89
CA ASN A 34 -8.86 30.87 5.49
C ASN A 34 -9.62 29.81 4.68
N LEU A 35 -9.64 28.57 5.18
CA LEU A 35 -10.32 27.43 4.55
C LEU A 35 -11.85 27.48 4.66
N LYS A 36 -12.38 28.23 5.63
CA LYS A 36 -13.84 28.39 5.79
C LYS A 36 -14.45 29.21 4.66
N GLU A 37 -13.69 30.17 4.15
CA GLU A 37 -14.15 31.11 3.13
C GLU A 37 -13.93 30.58 1.71
N THR A 38 -12.99 29.65 1.51
CA THR A 38 -12.65 29.10 0.20
C THR A 38 -13.54 27.92 -0.25
N GLY A 39 -14.28 27.29 0.66
CA GLY A 39 -15.17 26.17 0.33
C GLY A 39 -14.45 24.90 -0.12
N ILE A 40 -13.17 24.71 0.26
CA ILE A 40 -12.42 23.51 -0.09
C ILE A 40 -12.93 22.32 0.73
N HIS A 41 -13.28 21.24 0.03
CA HIS A 41 -13.73 19.97 0.61
C HIS A 41 -12.84 18.82 0.13
N GLY A 42 -12.90 17.71 0.85
CA GLY A 42 -12.06 16.54 0.62
C GLY A 42 -12.24 15.89 -0.77
N TYR A 43 -13.44 15.94 -1.32
CA TYR A 43 -13.72 15.49 -2.69
C TYR A 43 -12.87 16.22 -3.73
N VAL A 44 -12.76 17.56 -3.63
CA VAL A 44 -11.96 18.38 -4.56
C VAL A 44 -10.47 18.06 -4.41
N LEU A 45 -9.99 17.91 -3.16
CA LEU A 45 -8.59 17.55 -2.87
C LEU A 45 -8.20 16.16 -3.41
N MET A 46 -9.15 15.23 -3.49
CA MET A 46 -8.90 13.89 -4.02
C MET A 46 -8.99 13.84 -5.54
N ASN A 47 -9.97 14.54 -6.12
CA ASN A 47 -10.32 14.42 -7.53
C ASN A 47 -9.47 15.31 -8.45
N ASP A 48 -9.05 16.49 -7.97
CA ASP A 48 -8.27 17.43 -8.77
C ASP A 48 -6.78 17.33 -8.46
N SER A 49 -6.04 16.68 -9.36
CA SER A 49 -4.58 16.56 -9.25
C SER A 49 -3.82 17.88 -9.48
N SER A 50 -4.44 18.89 -10.09
CA SER A 50 -3.85 20.22 -10.32
C SER A 50 -3.93 21.10 -9.07
N PHE A 51 -4.92 20.82 -8.22
CA PHE A 51 -5.15 21.56 -6.98
C PHE A 51 -4.23 21.11 -5.83
N VAL A 52 -3.65 19.92 -5.94
CA VAL A 52 -2.70 19.36 -4.96
C VAL A 52 -1.33 19.99 -5.16
N GLY A 53 -0.79 20.66 -4.14
CA GLY A 53 0.55 21.26 -4.17
C GLY A 53 0.54 22.75 -3.83
N GLU A 54 1.19 23.53 -4.67
CA GLU A 54 1.33 24.98 -4.49
C GLU A 54 -0.03 25.71 -4.57
N SER A 55 -0.99 25.19 -5.34
CA SER A 55 -2.35 25.70 -5.44
C SER A 55 -3.08 25.67 -4.08
N PHE A 56 -2.99 24.53 -3.37
CA PHE A 56 -3.56 24.40 -2.03
C PHE A 56 -2.90 25.36 -1.02
N ALA A 57 -1.57 25.46 -1.05
CA ALA A 57 -0.85 26.38 -0.16
C ALA A 57 -1.23 27.86 -0.42
N THR A 58 -1.47 28.23 -1.68
CA THR A 58 -1.98 29.55 -2.05
C THR A 58 -3.42 29.75 -1.59
N ALA A 59 -4.27 28.74 -1.69
CA ALA A 59 -5.65 28.81 -1.21
C ALA A 59 -5.74 28.93 0.34
N LEU A 60 -4.74 28.41 1.06
CA LEU A 60 -4.56 28.64 2.51
C LEU A 60 -4.07 30.06 2.84
N GLY A 61 -3.71 30.87 1.84
CA GLY A 61 -3.15 32.20 2.05
C GLY A 61 -1.68 32.18 2.53
N ILE A 62 -0.94 31.09 2.29
CA ILE A 62 0.47 31.02 2.68
C ILE A 62 1.31 31.76 1.62
N PRO A 63 2.02 32.86 1.97
CA PRO A 63 2.83 33.60 1.01
C PRO A 63 4.02 32.78 0.49
N THR A 64 4.45 33.05 -0.75
CA THR A 64 5.58 32.35 -1.41
C THR A 64 6.90 32.50 -0.65
N SER A 65 7.06 33.56 0.15
CA SER A 65 8.21 33.77 1.03
C SER A 65 8.37 32.66 2.09
N LYS A 66 7.29 31.97 2.47
CA LYS A 66 7.30 30.92 3.50
C LYS A 66 7.44 29.52 2.89
N ALA A 67 8.50 29.31 2.11
CA ALA A 67 8.72 28.06 1.36
C ALA A 67 8.75 26.78 2.23
N TYR A 68 9.29 26.86 3.46
CA TYR A 68 9.31 25.72 4.38
C TYR A 68 7.89 25.23 4.73
N ILE A 69 6.99 26.16 5.06
CA ILE A 69 5.61 25.86 5.41
C ILE A 69 4.85 25.30 4.20
N ARG A 70 5.05 25.91 3.01
CA ARG A 70 4.45 25.43 1.77
C ARG A 70 4.86 23.98 1.49
N ARG A 71 6.15 23.65 1.61
CA ARG A 71 6.61 22.26 1.44
C ARG A 71 6.03 21.31 2.49
N HIS A 72 5.93 21.75 3.74
CA HIS A 72 5.38 20.95 4.84
C HIS A 72 3.93 20.55 4.56
N VAL A 73 3.06 21.52 4.24
CA VAL A 73 1.64 21.22 3.97
C VAL A 73 1.45 20.35 2.73
N ILE A 74 2.26 20.54 1.69
CA ILE A 74 2.22 19.72 0.47
C ILE A 74 2.57 18.28 0.79
N THR A 75 3.64 18.07 1.56
CA THR A 75 4.10 16.73 1.95
C THR A 75 3.05 16.00 2.78
N GLU A 76 2.45 16.68 3.76
CA GLU A 76 1.39 16.12 4.59
C GLU A 76 0.10 15.84 3.78
N LEU A 77 -0.27 16.71 2.84
CA LEU A 77 -1.42 16.51 1.96
C LEU A 77 -1.22 15.28 1.06
N GLU A 78 -0.04 15.11 0.47
CA GLU A 78 0.26 13.93 -0.33
C GLU A 78 0.18 12.63 0.48
N GLN A 79 0.72 12.63 1.70
CA GLN A 79 0.61 11.48 2.60
C GLN A 79 -0.85 11.16 2.90
N LEU A 80 -1.68 12.18 3.11
CA LEU A 80 -3.10 12.03 3.39
C LEU A 80 -3.86 11.42 2.19
N ILE A 81 -3.60 11.93 0.98
CA ILE A 81 -4.18 11.38 -0.25
C ILE A 81 -3.76 9.92 -0.44
N LYS A 82 -2.48 9.59 -0.22
CA LYS A 82 -1.96 8.22 -0.31
C LYS A 82 -2.67 7.29 0.68
N LYS A 83 -2.87 7.72 1.94
CA LYS A 83 -3.60 6.95 2.96
C LYS A 83 -5.04 6.66 2.53
N SER A 84 -5.76 7.68 2.07
CA SER A 84 -7.16 7.54 1.62
C SER A 84 -7.31 6.67 0.36
N LYS A 85 -6.37 6.74 -0.59
CA LYS A 85 -6.34 5.83 -1.74
C LYS A 85 -6.14 4.38 -1.29
N ASN A 86 -5.26 4.16 -0.32
CA ASN A 86 -4.98 2.82 0.22
C ASN A 86 -6.17 2.26 1.03
N SER A 87 -6.89 3.08 1.79
CA SER A 87 -8.10 2.64 2.51
C SER A 87 -9.21 2.22 1.52
N SER A 88 -9.42 2.99 0.45
CA SER A 88 -10.37 2.64 -0.61
C SER A 88 -9.99 1.34 -1.32
N LEU A 89 -8.71 1.14 -1.63
CA LEU A 89 -8.21 -0.13 -2.21
C LEU A 89 -8.38 -1.32 -1.26
N LYS A 90 -8.14 -1.12 0.05
CA LYS A 90 -8.30 -2.18 1.06
C LYS A 90 -9.77 -2.60 1.21
N ARG A 91 -10.72 -1.67 1.07
CA ARG A 91 -12.17 -1.97 1.04
C ARG A 91 -12.60 -2.70 -0.24
N ARG A 92 -11.86 -2.53 -1.34
CA ARG A 92 -12.12 -3.18 -2.63
C ARG A 92 -11.34 -4.49 -2.82
N GLY A 93 -10.50 -4.87 -1.86
CA GLY A 93 -9.54 -5.96 -1.98
C GLY A 93 -9.48 -6.85 -0.74
N SER A 94 -10.62 -7.39 -0.29
CA SER A 94 -10.65 -8.59 0.56
C SER A 94 -10.92 -9.82 -0.30
N ASN A 95 -9.99 -10.14 -1.21
CA ASN A 95 -9.79 -11.47 -1.80
C ASN A 95 -8.51 -11.49 -2.64
N SER A 96 -7.36 -11.38 -1.98
CA SER A 96 -6.08 -11.84 -2.55
C SER A 96 -5.47 -12.93 -1.65
N ASN A 97 -6.18 -14.04 -1.56
CA ASN A 97 -5.59 -15.37 -1.36
C ASN A 97 -4.78 -15.79 -2.60
N LEU A 98 -3.80 -14.98 -3.01
CA LEU A 98 -2.92 -15.38 -4.12
C LEU A 98 -1.51 -14.83 -3.93
N GLY A 99 -0.67 -15.65 -3.30
CA GLY A 99 0.70 -15.80 -3.79
C GLY A 99 1.86 -15.73 -2.81
N SER A 100 1.70 -15.30 -1.54
CA SER A 100 2.82 -15.31 -0.58
C SER A 100 2.75 -16.51 0.37
N SER A 101 2.70 -17.72 -0.20
CA SER A 101 2.93 -18.95 0.57
C SER A 101 4.42 -19.27 0.53
N PHE A 102 5.14 -18.68 1.48
CA PHE A 102 6.42 -19.17 1.93
C PHE A 102 6.33 -20.68 2.15
N VAL A 103 7.16 -21.42 1.43
CA VAL A 103 7.25 -22.88 1.46
C VAL A 103 7.66 -23.33 2.87
N LYS A 104 6.70 -23.59 3.76
CA LYS A 104 6.94 -24.33 5.01
C LYS A 104 7.12 -25.80 4.65
N THR A 105 8.38 -26.14 4.36
CA THR A 105 8.82 -27.52 4.17
C THR A 105 8.62 -28.28 5.49
N LEU A 106 7.57 -29.10 5.59
CA LEU A 106 7.42 -30.07 6.67
C LEU A 106 8.19 -31.34 6.29
N ARG A 107 9.39 -31.49 6.83
CA ARG A 107 10.11 -32.77 6.90
C ARG A 107 9.56 -33.55 8.10
N PHE A 108 8.68 -34.51 7.87
CA PHE A 108 8.38 -35.53 8.87
C PHE A 108 9.29 -36.74 8.67
N SER A 109 10.06 -37.00 9.72
CA SER A 109 11.05 -38.06 9.83
C SER A 109 10.42 -39.45 9.78
N LYS A 110 11.13 -40.34 9.10
CA LYS A 110 10.94 -41.77 8.93
C LYS A 110 10.71 -42.48 10.28
N GLN A 111 9.56 -43.11 10.47
CA GLN A 111 9.33 -44.07 11.56
C GLN A 111 9.71 -45.47 11.07
N SER A 112 10.78 -46.01 11.64
CA SER A 112 11.12 -47.43 11.57
C SER A 112 10.17 -48.24 12.45
N SER A 113 9.51 -49.26 11.91
CA SER A 113 9.17 -50.47 12.68
C SER A 113 8.65 -51.59 11.78
N SER A 114 9.39 -52.69 11.78
CA SER A 114 8.94 -54.09 11.85
C SER A 114 7.89 -54.65 10.87
N LYS A 115 8.38 -55.60 10.04
CA LYS A 115 7.78 -56.91 9.69
C LYS A 115 6.31 -56.92 9.23
N ASP A 116 6.09 -57.14 7.92
CA ASP A 116 5.40 -58.36 7.47
C ASP A 116 5.45 -58.55 5.95
N LEU A 117 5.67 -59.80 5.56
CA LEU A 117 5.74 -60.30 4.19
C LEU A 117 4.32 -60.54 3.67
N LYS A 118 3.92 -59.84 2.61
CA LYS A 118 3.01 -60.41 1.60
C LYS A 118 3.20 -59.74 0.25
N GLU A 119 4.13 -60.34 -0.46
CA GLU A 119 4.23 -60.45 -1.91
C GLU A 119 2.90 -60.27 -2.66
N LYS A 120 2.81 -59.22 -3.48
CA LYS A 120 2.22 -59.31 -4.83
C LYS A 120 3.00 -58.40 -5.76
N ARG A 121 3.92 -59.04 -6.50
CA ARG A 121 4.60 -58.50 -7.67
C ARG A 121 3.56 -58.28 -8.76
N THR A 122 3.40 -57.07 -9.28
CA THR A 122 3.08 -56.82 -10.69
C THR A 122 3.40 -55.38 -11.07
N SER A 123 4.09 -55.22 -12.19
CA SER A 123 4.34 -53.96 -12.93
C SER A 123 5.52 -53.13 -12.39
N LEU A 124 6.76 -53.47 -12.76
CA LEU A 124 7.41 -53.02 -14.00
C LEU A 124 7.40 -51.49 -14.16
N SER A 125 8.45 -50.89 -13.57
CA SER A 125 9.32 -49.88 -14.20
C SER A 125 8.71 -49.00 -15.30
N LYS A 126 8.58 -47.70 -15.00
CA LYS A 126 8.66 -46.53 -15.91
C LYS A 126 8.39 -45.30 -15.04
N SER A 127 9.25 -44.31 -14.83
CA SER A 127 10.45 -43.93 -15.54
C SER A 127 11.31 -43.10 -14.60
N ILE A 128 12.58 -43.47 -14.53
CA ILE A 128 13.68 -42.64 -14.05
C ILE A 128 14.13 -41.76 -15.23
N THR A 129 14.42 -40.50 -14.91
CA THR A 129 15.27 -39.58 -15.69
C THR A 129 14.66 -38.84 -16.88
N ARG A 130 14.60 -37.50 -16.76
CA ARG A 130 15.39 -36.68 -17.68
C ARG A 130 15.99 -35.46 -16.98
N ARG A 131 17.33 -35.54 -16.86
CA ARG A 131 18.25 -34.55 -16.33
C ARG A 131 18.50 -33.45 -17.39
N PHE A 132 18.55 -32.23 -16.87
CA PHE A 132 19.34 -31.04 -17.16
C PHE A 132 20.39 -31.02 -18.31
N ARG A 133 20.56 -29.79 -18.83
CA ARG A 133 21.73 -29.16 -19.51
C ARG A 133 21.66 -29.18 -21.05
N SER A 134 21.33 -28.07 -21.73
CA SER A 134 21.94 -26.74 -21.86
C SER A 134 23.28 -26.72 -22.60
N THR A 135 23.33 -25.84 -23.60
CA THR A 135 24.43 -25.35 -24.44
C THR A 135 25.03 -26.29 -25.47
N SER A 136 24.83 -25.96 -26.75
CA SER A 136 25.89 -26.09 -27.76
C SER A 136 26.03 -24.73 -28.46
N ASN A 137 27.20 -24.13 -28.27
CA ASN A 137 27.64 -22.90 -28.92
C ASN A 137 28.93 -23.25 -29.68
N SER A 138 29.00 -22.73 -30.91
CA SER A 138 30.18 -22.33 -31.65
C SER A 138 31.17 -23.38 -32.22
N ASN A 139 31.30 -23.30 -33.55
CA ASN A 139 32.52 -23.02 -34.33
C ASN A 139 33.36 -24.15 -34.95
N LYS A 140 33.67 -23.86 -36.24
CA LYS A 140 34.87 -24.20 -37.03
C LYS A 140 34.94 -25.65 -37.55
N ASP A 141 35.23 -25.91 -38.83
CA ASP A 141 35.98 -25.17 -39.86
C ASP A 141 35.32 -25.27 -41.26
#